data_AF-A0AAW2MC53-F1
#
_entry.id   AF-A0AAW2MC53-F1
#
_cell.length_a   1.000
_cell.length_b   1.000
_cell.length_c   1.000
_cell.angle_alpha   90.00
_cell.angle_beta   90.00
_cell.angle_gamma   90.00
#
_symmetry.space_group_name_H-M   'P 1'
#
loop_
_entity.id
_entity.type
_entity.pdbx_description
1 polymer ?
#
loop_
_entity_poly.entity_id
_entity_poly.type
_entity_poly.pdbx_seq_one_letter_code
_entity_poly.pdbx_strand_id
1 'polypeptide(L)'
;MEEAHSGVCGAHQSGPKLHLCIDRMDYYWPAMVKYCIDYARRCQACQFHANLIHQPPEPLHPTVASWTLDAWGLDVVGPMIKSFKGHLYILAATDYFSKWAKVVPLKEVKKESVADFIRTHIIYRYGVPRYIITGNGKPIDNGRPMFTMHQTGNNFLPKWDGPYVVKEAYTNGAYKFIAEDGLRIGSINGKFLKRYYA
;
A
#
# COMPACT_ATOMS: atom_id res chain seq x y z
N MET A 1 -15.68 -2.26 26.89
CA MET A 1 -14.51 -2.39 25.99
C MET A 1 -14.86 -3.12 24.71
N GLU A 2 -15.46 -4.31 24.80
CA GLU A 2 -15.88 -5.09 23.62
C GLU A 2 -16.82 -4.32 22.69
N GLU A 3 -17.93 -3.79 23.21
CA GLU A 3 -18.88 -3.00 22.40
C GLU A 3 -18.21 -1.80 21.71
N ALA A 4 -17.35 -1.07 22.42
CA ALA A 4 -16.64 0.09 21.87
C ALA A 4 -15.55 -0.26 20.84
N HIS A 5 -15.05 -1.50 20.84
CA HIS A 5 -13.99 -1.95 19.95
C HIS A 5 -14.50 -2.75 18.74
N SER A 6 -15.36 -3.74 18.99
CA SER A 6 -15.88 -4.71 18.02
C SER A 6 -17.40 -4.79 17.99
N GLY A 7 -18.12 -3.95 18.74
CA GLY A 7 -19.57 -3.84 18.65
C GLY A 7 -20.05 -3.21 17.35
N VAL A 8 -21.34 -2.91 17.25
CA VAL A 8 -21.97 -2.43 16.00
C VAL A 8 -21.36 -1.12 15.51
N CYS A 9 -20.97 -0.24 16.44
CA CYS A 9 -20.26 1.01 16.15
C CYS A 9 -18.74 0.88 16.37
N GLY A 10 -18.25 -0.32 16.67
CA GLY A 10 -16.85 -0.62 16.91
C GLY A 10 -16.04 -0.58 15.61
N ALA A 11 -14.95 0.16 15.63
CA ALA A 11 -14.09 0.35 14.45
C ALA A 11 -12.68 -0.27 14.63
N HIS A 12 -12.56 -1.27 15.50
CA HIS A 12 -11.28 -1.93 15.82
C HIS A 12 -10.17 -0.94 16.18
N GLN A 13 -10.54 0.10 16.95
CA GLN A 13 -9.63 1.18 17.30
C GLN A 13 -8.42 0.67 18.10
N SER A 14 -7.25 1.26 17.84
CA SER A 14 -6.03 1.00 18.63
C SER A 14 -6.27 1.29 20.11
N GLY A 15 -5.57 0.60 21.02
CA GLY A 15 -5.72 0.77 22.47
C GLY A 15 -5.81 2.22 22.98
N PRO A 16 -4.90 3.14 22.59
CA PRO A 16 -5.00 4.54 23.01
C PRO A 16 -6.28 5.25 22.51
N LYS A 17 -6.72 4.95 21.30
CA LYS A 17 -7.99 5.49 20.75
C LYS A 17 -9.21 4.86 21.40
N LEU A 18 -9.15 3.56 21.72
CA LEU A 18 -10.21 2.88 22.45
C LEU A 18 -10.39 3.48 23.85
N HIS A 19 -9.30 3.78 24.54
CA HIS A 19 -9.32 4.52 25.80
C HIS A 19 -10.07 5.85 25.65
N LEU A 20 -9.68 6.68 24.67
CA LEU A 20 -10.33 7.97 24.44
C LEU A 20 -11.83 7.84 24.07
N CYS A 21 -12.20 6.77 23.38
CA CYS A 21 -13.59 6.49 23.04
C CYS A 21 -14.42 6.20 24.31
N ILE A 22 -13.88 5.35 25.19
CA ILE A 22 -14.54 4.94 26.44
C ILE A 22 -14.60 6.09 27.45
N ASP A 23 -13.53 6.87 27.55
CA ASP A 23 -13.45 8.06 28.40
C ASP A 23 -14.52 9.11 28.02
N ARG A 24 -14.76 9.30 26.71
CA ARG A 24 -15.85 10.17 26.21
C ARG A 24 -17.26 9.64 26.44
N MET A 25 -17.39 8.38 26.81
CA MET A 25 -18.65 7.77 27.23
C MET A 25 -18.84 7.86 28.77
N ASP A 26 -18.02 8.67 29.45
CA ASP A 26 -18.00 8.88 30.90
C ASP A 26 -17.68 7.61 31.73
N TYR A 27 -16.93 6.67 31.14
CA TYR A 27 -16.42 5.50 31.86
C TYR A 27 -14.93 5.65 32.19
N TYR A 28 -14.56 5.31 33.42
CA TYR A 28 -13.18 5.35 33.89
C TYR A 28 -12.87 4.23 34.89
N TRP A 29 -11.63 3.73 34.86
CA TRP A 29 -11.07 2.87 35.90
C TRP A 29 -9.54 2.96 35.96
N PRO A 30 -8.90 2.60 37.09
CA PRO A 30 -7.45 2.60 37.21
C PRO A 30 -6.76 1.76 36.12
N ALA A 31 -5.70 2.30 35.53
CA ALA A 31 -4.95 1.67 34.43
C ALA A 31 -5.75 1.38 33.15
N MET A 32 -6.89 2.06 32.91
CA MET A 32 -7.73 1.89 31.72
C MET A 32 -6.96 1.89 30.40
N VAL A 33 -5.95 2.78 30.25
CA VAL A 33 -5.08 2.82 29.06
C VAL A 33 -4.42 1.47 28.81
N LYS A 34 -3.83 0.86 29.85
CA LYS A 34 -3.17 -0.44 29.76
C LYS A 34 -4.17 -1.52 29.36
N TYR A 35 -5.33 -1.55 30.00
CA TYR A 35 -6.40 -2.51 29.65
C TYR A 35 -6.86 -2.36 28.21
N CYS A 36 -7.05 -1.14 27.71
CA CYS A 36 -7.44 -0.90 26.32
C CYS A 36 -6.36 -1.35 25.33
N ILE A 37 -5.07 -1.12 25.65
CA ILE A 37 -3.94 -1.61 24.85
C ILE A 37 -3.90 -3.14 24.83
N ASP A 38 -3.99 -3.78 26.00
CA ASP A 38 -3.95 -5.24 26.12
C ASP A 38 -5.18 -5.90 25.51
N TYR A 39 -6.33 -5.23 25.53
CA TYR A 39 -7.55 -5.69 24.86
C TYR A 39 -7.41 -5.63 23.33
N ALA A 40 -7.06 -4.47 22.78
CA ALA A 40 -6.88 -4.31 21.33
C ALA A 40 -5.75 -5.20 20.77
N ARG A 41 -4.71 -5.46 21.58
CA ARG A 41 -3.60 -6.36 21.21
C ARG A 41 -4.01 -7.83 21.10
N ARG A 42 -4.96 -8.28 21.92
CA ARG A 42 -5.50 -9.66 21.91
C ARG A 42 -6.64 -9.86 20.91
N CYS A 43 -7.23 -8.80 20.38
CA CYS A 43 -8.29 -8.91 19.37
C CYS A 43 -7.81 -9.70 18.15
N GLN A 44 -8.43 -10.85 17.88
CA GLN A 44 -8.06 -11.74 16.77
C GLN A 44 -8.17 -11.05 15.41
N ALA A 45 -9.27 -10.35 15.16
CA ALA A 45 -9.49 -9.61 13.93
C ALA A 45 -8.38 -8.58 13.69
N CYS A 46 -7.97 -7.82 14.73
CA CYS A 46 -6.84 -6.91 14.63
C CYS A 46 -5.53 -7.65 14.36
N GLN A 47 -5.30 -8.81 14.97
CA GLN A 47 -4.07 -9.59 14.77
C GLN A 47 -3.95 -10.15 13.35
N PHE A 48 -5.03 -10.66 12.76
CA PHE A 48 -5.03 -11.22 11.40
C PHE A 48 -4.94 -10.16 10.29
N HIS A 49 -5.46 -8.94 10.53
CA HIS A 49 -5.54 -7.91 9.49
C HIS A 49 -4.52 -6.78 9.67
N ALA A 50 -3.85 -6.66 10.82
CA ALA A 50 -2.86 -5.61 11.03
C ALA A 50 -1.61 -5.78 10.16
N ASN A 51 -1.17 -4.65 9.59
CA ASN A 51 0.04 -4.54 8.78
C ASN A 51 1.31 -4.86 9.58
N LEU A 52 2.36 -5.30 8.88
CA LEU A 52 3.71 -5.37 9.42
C LEU A 52 4.30 -3.95 9.48
N ILE A 53 4.42 -3.36 10.67
CA ILE A 53 5.00 -2.01 10.85
C ILE A 53 6.52 -2.07 11.08
N HIS A 54 7.14 -3.25 10.94
CA HIS A 54 8.57 -3.45 11.23
C HIS A 54 9.48 -3.34 10.01
N GLN A 55 8.95 -2.97 8.84
CA GLN A 55 9.82 -2.49 7.77
C GLN A 55 10.09 -1.00 8.01
N PRO A 56 11.36 -0.58 8.13
CA PRO A 56 11.66 0.84 8.03
C PRO A 56 11.08 1.34 6.70
N PRO A 57 10.48 2.53 6.66
CA PRO A 57 10.09 3.14 5.39
C PRO A 57 11.29 3.10 4.45
N GLU A 58 11.13 2.56 3.25
CA GLU A 58 12.17 2.74 2.25
C GLU A 58 12.36 4.26 2.05
N PRO A 59 13.61 4.75 2.07
CA PRO A 59 13.85 6.16 1.83
C PRO A 59 13.27 6.52 0.47
N LEU A 60 12.26 7.39 0.45
CA LEU A 60 11.78 7.95 -0.80
C LEU A 60 12.90 8.80 -1.39
N HIS A 61 13.30 8.50 -2.62
CA HIS A 61 14.19 9.36 -3.38
C HIS A 61 13.34 10.43 -4.08
N PRO A 62 13.34 11.69 -3.63
CA PRO A 62 12.59 12.73 -4.30
C PRO A 62 13.15 12.95 -5.70
N THR A 63 12.29 12.97 -6.71
CA THR A 63 12.68 13.41 -8.04
C THR A 63 12.88 14.92 -8.01
N VAL A 64 14.13 15.37 -7.85
CA VAL A 64 14.50 16.78 -7.94
C VAL A 64 14.66 17.15 -9.41
N ALA A 65 13.75 17.96 -9.93
CA ALA A 65 13.88 18.56 -11.25
C ALA A 65 14.49 19.96 -11.10
N SER A 66 15.61 20.22 -11.79
CA SER A 66 16.39 21.45 -11.59
C SER A 66 16.06 22.56 -12.59
N TRP A 67 15.39 22.23 -13.70
CA TRP A 67 14.93 23.18 -14.73
C TRP A 67 13.73 22.62 -15.51
N THR A 68 13.06 23.47 -16.28
CA THR A 68 11.96 23.05 -17.19
C THR A 68 12.46 22.01 -18.19
N LEU A 69 11.70 20.93 -18.43
CA LEU A 69 12.09 19.79 -19.29
C LEU A 69 13.12 18.82 -18.70
N ASP A 70 13.53 18.99 -17.44
CA ASP A 70 14.39 17.99 -16.79
C ASP A 70 13.62 16.67 -16.58
N ALA A 71 12.45 16.74 -15.94
CA ALA A 71 11.65 15.57 -15.60
C ALA A 71 10.17 15.78 -15.91
N TRP A 72 9.56 14.83 -16.63
CA TRP A 72 8.12 14.78 -16.82
C TRP A 72 7.55 13.50 -16.21
N GLY A 73 6.50 13.62 -15.40
CA GLY A 73 5.71 12.48 -14.94
C GLY A 73 4.53 12.23 -15.85
N LEU A 74 4.33 10.99 -16.29
CA LEU A 74 3.20 10.55 -17.11
C LEU A 74 2.35 9.56 -16.32
N ASP A 75 1.04 9.77 -16.33
CA ASP A 75 0.08 8.91 -15.65
C ASP A 75 -1.20 8.74 -16.46
N VAL A 76 -1.92 7.64 -16.22
CA VAL A 76 -3.18 7.32 -16.88
C VAL A 76 -4.26 7.12 -15.82
N VAL A 77 -5.30 7.95 -15.91
CA VAL A 77 -6.48 7.84 -15.06
C VAL A 77 -7.56 7.07 -15.80
N GLY A 78 -8.03 5.96 -15.23
CA GLY A 78 -9.21 5.25 -15.71
C GLY A 78 -9.23 3.76 -15.34
N PRO A 79 -10.25 3.01 -15.79
CA PRO A 79 -11.37 3.46 -16.62
C PRO A 79 -12.39 4.32 -15.84
N MET A 80 -12.88 5.39 -16.48
CA MET A 80 -13.90 6.31 -15.96
C MET A 80 -15.26 6.09 -16.65
N ILE A 81 -16.30 6.80 -16.19
CA ILE A 81 -17.60 6.84 -16.86
C ILE A 81 -17.40 7.31 -18.30
N LYS A 82 -17.94 6.54 -19.26
CA LYS A 82 -17.78 6.79 -20.69
C LYS A 82 -18.35 8.16 -21.05
N SER A 83 -17.51 9.03 -21.61
CA SER A 83 -17.98 10.31 -22.17
C SER A 83 -18.87 10.10 -23.40
N PHE A 84 -19.62 11.13 -23.79
CA PHE A 84 -20.42 11.12 -25.03
C PHE A 84 -19.59 10.73 -26.27
N LYS A 85 -18.32 11.15 -26.32
CA LYS A 85 -17.39 10.82 -27.42
C LYS A 85 -16.71 9.45 -27.26
N GLY A 86 -17.05 8.69 -26.23
CA GLY A 86 -16.55 7.34 -25.99
C GLY A 86 -15.20 7.23 -25.28
N HIS A 87 -14.63 8.34 -24.77
CA HIS A 87 -13.39 8.30 -23.98
C HIS A 87 -13.65 7.71 -22.59
N LEU A 88 -12.72 6.88 -22.14
CA LEU A 88 -12.74 6.14 -20.87
C LEU A 88 -11.53 6.45 -19.99
N TYR A 89 -10.47 7.03 -20.56
CA TYR A 89 -9.21 7.26 -19.86
C TYR A 89 -8.75 8.71 -20.07
N ILE A 90 -7.91 9.20 -19.16
CA ILE A 90 -7.20 10.48 -19.29
C ILE A 90 -5.72 10.18 -19.19
N LEU A 91 -4.96 10.54 -20.21
CA LEU A 91 -3.49 10.54 -20.15
C LEU A 91 -3.04 11.92 -19.71
N ALA A 92 -2.31 11.98 -18.60
CA ALA A 92 -1.84 13.21 -17.99
C ALA A 92 -0.30 13.22 -17.94
N ALA A 93 0.32 14.32 -18.35
CA ALA A 93 1.75 14.56 -18.18
C ALA A 93 2.01 15.85 -17.42
N THR A 94 2.91 15.81 -16.45
CA THR A 94 3.24 16.95 -15.61
C THR A 94 4.75 17.19 -15.62
N ASP A 95 5.18 18.39 -16.00
CA ASP A 95 6.56 18.84 -15.81
C ASP A 95 6.84 19.02 -14.32
N TYR A 96 7.84 18.33 -13.78
CA TYR A 96 8.07 18.33 -12.33
C TYR A 96 8.65 19.63 -11.79
N PHE A 97 9.32 20.43 -12.62
CA PHE A 97 9.86 21.73 -12.22
C PHE A 97 8.75 22.79 -12.15
N SER A 98 8.08 23.05 -13.27
CA SER A 98 7.04 24.08 -13.39
C SER A 98 5.68 23.66 -12.83
N LYS A 99 5.48 22.37 -12.57
CA LYS A 99 4.17 21.76 -12.25
C LYS A 99 3.12 21.95 -13.36
N TRP A 100 3.56 22.27 -14.57
CA TRP A 100 2.65 22.42 -15.71
C TRP A 100 2.10 21.07 -16.17
N ALA A 101 0.77 20.97 -16.24
CA ALA A 101 0.08 19.74 -16.63
C ALA A 101 -0.50 19.80 -18.06
N LYS A 102 -0.42 18.68 -18.76
CA LYS A 102 -1.07 18.42 -20.05
C LYS A 102 -1.92 17.16 -19.95
N VAL A 103 -3.14 17.23 -20.44
CA VAL A 103 -4.09 16.12 -20.38
C VAL A 103 -4.72 15.88 -21.75
N VAL A 104 -4.86 14.61 -22.13
CA VAL A 104 -5.63 14.20 -23.32
C VAL A 104 -6.59 13.06 -22.98
N PRO A 105 -7.84 13.09 -23.49
CA PRO A 105 -8.78 12.01 -23.31
C PRO A 105 -8.47 10.85 -24.27
N LEU A 106 -8.56 9.61 -23.79
CA LEU A 106 -8.33 8.38 -24.57
C LEU A 106 -9.55 7.46 -24.50
N LYS A 107 -9.88 6.82 -25.63
CA LYS A 107 -10.87 5.74 -25.68
C LYS A 107 -10.31 4.45 -25.11
N GLU A 108 -9.06 4.18 -25.42
CA GLU A 108 -8.28 3.01 -25.00
C GLU A 108 -6.83 3.45 -24.75
N VAL A 109 -6.14 2.79 -23.83
CA VAL A 109 -4.73 3.08 -23.52
C VAL A 109 -3.85 2.24 -24.45
N LYS A 110 -3.45 2.83 -25.58
CA LYS A 110 -2.56 2.20 -26.57
C LYS A 110 -1.17 2.83 -26.54
N LYS A 111 -0.14 2.04 -26.85
CA LYS A 111 1.25 2.53 -26.88
C LYS A 111 1.42 3.63 -27.91
N GLU A 112 0.76 3.50 -29.05
CA GLU A 112 0.81 4.45 -30.16
C GLU A 112 0.19 5.79 -29.74
N SER A 113 -0.91 5.77 -28.98
CA SER A 113 -1.54 6.98 -28.45
C SER A 113 -0.67 7.71 -27.43
N VAL A 114 0.07 6.95 -26.60
CA VAL A 114 1.03 7.53 -25.65
C VAL A 114 2.23 8.13 -26.38
N ALA A 115 2.80 7.41 -27.34
CA ALA A 115 3.93 7.89 -28.15
C ALA A 115 3.56 9.14 -28.95
N ASP A 116 2.37 9.15 -29.57
CA ASP A 116 1.88 10.31 -30.30
C ASP A 116 1.65 11.51 -29.39
N PHE A 117 1.08 11.29 -28.20
CA PHE A 117 0.93 12.35 -27.19
C PHE A 117 2.28 12.95 -26.77
N ILE A 118 3.28 12.14 -26.44
CA ILE A 118 4.63 12.63 -26.07
C ILE A 118 5.20 13.47 -27.22
N ARG A 119 5.12 12.95 -28.45
CA ARG A 119 5.65 13.63 -29.63
C ARG A 119 4.97 14.97 -29.90
N THR A 120 3.64 14.98 -29.91
CA THR A 120 2.83 16.14 -30.36
C THR A 120 2.58 17.18 -29.26
N HIS A 121 2.45 16.75 -28.01
CA HIS A 121 2.09 17.62 -26.89
C HIS A 121 3.26 18.00 -26.00
N ILE A 122 4.38 17.25 -26.04
CA ILE A 122 5.59 17.54 -25.27
C ILE A 122 6.72 17.96 -26.22
N ILE A 123 7.19 17.06 -27.09
CA ILE A 123 8.41 17.28 -27.91
C ILE A 123 8.23 18.44 -28.89
N TYR A 124 7.19 18.41 -29.72
CA TYR A 124 6.99 19.43 -30.75
C TYR A 124 6.67 20.82 -30.19
N ARG A 125 6.19 20.91 -28.95
CA ARG A 125 5.77 22.18 -28.34
C ARG A 125 6.82 22.79 -27.43
N TYR A 126 7.51 21.96 -26.66
CA TYR A 126 8.39 22.42 -25.60
C TYR A 126 9.84 21.96 -25.81
N GLY A 127 10.04 20.82 -26.47
CA GLY A 127 11.35 20.21 -26.67
C GLY A 127 11.45 18.82 -26.03
N VAL A 128 12.62 18.19 -26.17
CA VAL A 128 12.86 16.83 -25.68
C VAL A 128 13.17 16.86 -24.18
N PRO A 129 12.37 16.22 -23.31
CA PRO A 129 12.68 16.15 -21.89
C PRO A 129 13.88 15.23 -21.63
N ARG A 130 14.62 15.47 -20.55
CA ARG A 130 15.77 14.64 -20.19
C ARG A 130 15.35 13.24 -19.73
N TYR A 131 14.28 13.13 -18.95
CA TYR A 131 13.66 11.85 -18.60
C TYR A 131 12.14 11.97 -18.42
N ILE A 132 11.43 10.89 -18.76
CA ILE A 132 10.00 10.71 -18.55
C ILE A 132 9.80 9.56 -17.58
N ILE A 133 9.06 9.79 -16.50
CA ILE A 133 8.74 8.82 -15.46
C ILE A 133 7.29 8.40 -15.64
N THR A 134 7.02 7.10 -15.76
CA THR A 134 5.66 6.54 -15.89
C THR A 134 5.25 5.82 -14.60
N GLY A 135 4.03 6.05 -14.11
CA GLY A 135 3.47 5.30 -12.99
C GLY A 135 3.25 3.81 -13.32
N ASN A 136 3.39 2.94 -12.32
CA ASN A 136 3.28 1.47 -12.41
C ASN A 136 1.81 0.98 -12.60
N GLY A 137 1.07 1.57 -13.54
CA GLY A 137 -0.09 0.92 -14.16
C GLY A 137 0.34 -0.26 -15.03
N LYS A 138 -0.57 -1.18 -15.36
CA LYS A 138 -0.30 -2.46 -16.08
C LYS A 138 0.81 -2.38 -17.16
N PRO A 139 1.58 -3.47 -17.38
CA PRO A 139 2.83 -3.42 -18.13
C PRO A 139 2.65 -2.94 -19.57
N ILE A 140 3.32 -1.85 -19.92
CA ILE A 140 3.70 -1.56 -21.31
C ILE A 140 4.99 -2.36 -21.56
N ASP A 141 4.86 -3.68 -21.78
CA ASP A 141 6.05 -4.53 -21.97
C ASP A 141 6.48 -4.56 -23.45
N ASN A 142 7.72 -4.13 -23.72
CA ASN A 142 8.81 -5.00 -24.19
C ASN A 142 10.00 -4.17 -24.68
N GLY A 143 11.09 -4.17 -23.92
CA GLY A 143 12.41 -3.63 -24.30
C GLY A 143 13.12 -2.89 -23.17
N ARG A 144 13.65 -3.63 -22.20
CA ARG A 144 14.33 -3.24 -20.93
C ARG A 144 15.34 -2.06 -21.00
N PRO A 145 15.65 -1.37 -19.87
CA PRO A 145 15.74 -1.96 -18.52
C PRO A 145 15.02 -1.27 -17.35
N MET A 146 14.73 -2.14 -16.36
CA MET A 146 14.42 -1.92 -14.94
C MET A 146 13.18 -1.12 -14.55
N PHE A 147 12.08 -1.85 -14.33
CA PHE A 147 11.01 -1.41 -13.41
C PHE A 147 10.72 -2.53 -12.42
N THR A 148 11.00 -2.27 -11.14
CA THR A 148 10.74 -3.18 -10.02
C THR A 148 9.25 -3.26 -9.78
N MET A 149 8.70 -4.46 -9.84
CA MET A 149 7.29 -4.75 -9.56
C MET A 149 7.14 -5.21 -8.11
N HIS A 150 6.47 -4.43 -7.27
CA HIS A 150 5.93 -4.91 -5.99
C HIS A 150 4.41 -5.01 -6.10
N GLN A 151 3.88 -6.23 -6.07
CA GLN A 151 2.45 -6.50 -5.97
C GLN A 151 2.05 -6.44 -4.48
N THR A 152 1.13 -5.55 -4.10
CA THR A 152 0.41 -5.63 -2.82
C THR A 152 -0.93 -6.34 -3.06
N GLY A 153 -1.11 -7.49 -2.41
CA GLY A 153 -2.30 -8.34 -2.51
C GLY A 153 -3.59 -7.71 -1.98
N ASN A 154 -4.71 -8.35 -2.32
CA ASN A 154 -6.09 -7.93 -2.03
C ASN A 154 -6.34 -7.61 -0.54
N ASN A 155 -6.96 -6.46 -0.26
CA ASN A 155 -7.17 -5.90 1.09
C ASN A 155 -8.19 -6.65 1.99
N PHE A 156 -8.87 -7.69 1.50
CA PHE A 156 -9.99 -8.34 2.20
C PHE A 156 -9.69 -9.73 2.74
N LEU A 157 -8.47 -10.23 2.53
CA LEU A 157 -8.03 -11.50 3.10
C LEU A 157 -7.17 -11.24 4.35
N PRO A 158 -7.14 -12.19 5.31
CA PRO A 158 -6.14 -12.18 6.38
C PRO A 158 -4.74 -11.98 5.80
N LYS A 159 -3.96 -11.09 6.42
CA LYS A 159 -2.57 -10.85 6.01
C LYS A 159 -1.60 -11.86 6.61
N TRP A 160 -2.11 -12.69 7.51
CA TRP A 160 -1.36 -13.61 8.36
C TRP A 160 -2.06 -14.96 8.38
N ASP A 161 -1.29 -16.02 8.13
CA ASP A 161 -1.70 -17.39 8.38
C ASP A 161 -1.24 -17.81 9.79
N GLY A 162 -2.05 -18.63 10.46
CA GLY A 162 -1.85 -19.04 11.85
C GLY A 162 -3.15 -18.94 12.68
N PRO A 163 -3.09 -19.06 14.02
CA PRO A 163 -1.88 -19.10 14.86
C PRO A 163 -1.08 -20.40 14.75
N TYR A 164 0.22 -20.30 15.07
CA TYR A 164 1.15 -21.43 15.11
C TYR A 164 1.92 -21.46 16.42
N VAL A 165 2.30 -22.65 16.88
CA VAL A 165 3.12 -22.83 18.09
C VAL A 165 4.57 -23.08 17.70
N VAL A 166 5.50 -22.32 18.30
CA VAL A 166 6.95 -22.53 18.13
C VAL A 166 7.35 -23.80 18.86
N LYS A 167 7.95 -24.76 18.15
CA LYS A 167 8.49 -26.00 18.71
C LYS A 167 9.97 -25.90 19.02
N GLU A 168 10.74 -25.37 18.07
CA GLU A 168 12.20 -25.28 18.14
C GLU A 168 12.63 -23.90 17.62
N ALA A 169 13.63 -23.30 18.27
CA ALA A 169 14.29 -22.09 17.82
C ALA A 169 15.75 -22.42 17.48
N TYR A 170 16.19 -22.04 16.29
CA TYR A 170 17.55 -22.27 15.81
C TYR A 170 18.40 -21.01 16.00
N THR A 171 19.71 -21.20 16.19
CA THR A 171 20.69 -20.11 16.39
C THR A 171 20.83 -19.17 15.19
N ASN A 172 20.44 -19.62 14.00
CA ASN A 172 20.41 -18.82 12.77
C ASN A 172 19.14 -17.95 12.62
N GLY A 173 18.29 -17.88 13.65
CA GLY A 173 17.06 -17.09 13.64
C GLY A 173 15.89 -17.73 12.89
N ALA A 174 16.00 -19.02 12.54
CA ALA A 174 14.87 -19.80 12.05
C ALA A 174 14.09 -20.44 13.21
N TYR A 175 12.80 -20.65 13.01
CA TYR A 175 11.90 -21.27 13.97
C TYR A 175 11.13 -22.39 13.28
N LYS A 176 10.87 -23.47 14.02
CA LYS A 176 10.06 -24.59 13.57
C LYS A 176 8.69 -24.53 14.22
N PHE A 177 7.64 -24.75 13.43
CA PHE A 177 6.27 -24.57 13.87
C PHE A 177 5.45 -25.86 13.80
N ILE A 178 4.43 -25.90 14.63
CA ILE A 178 3.34 -26.86 14.52
C ILE A 178 2.03 -26.04 14.47
N ALA A 179 1.13 -26.41 13.56
CA ALA A 179 -0.23 -25.94 13.57
C ALA A 179 -1.03 -26.54 14.73
N GLU A 180 -2.17 -25.93 15.08
CA GLU A 180 -3.01 -26.40 16.18
C GLU A 180 -3.51 -27.84 15.98
N ASP A 181 -3.62 -28.29 14.72
CA ASP A 181 -3.99 -29.66 14.32
C ASP A 181 -2.82 -30.67 14.36
N GLY A 182 -1.63 -30.23 14.76
CA GLY A 182 -0.43 -31.07 14.81
C GLY A 182 0.35 -31.15 13.49
N LEU A 183 -0.08 -30.46 12.42
CA LEU A 183 0.63 -30.42 11.15
C LEU A 183 1.98 -29.71 11.32
N ARG A 184 3.06 -30.38 10.91
CA ARG A 184 4.42 -29.83 10.98
C ARG A 184 4.64 -28.90 9.79
N ILE A 185 4.96 -27.65 10.10
CA ILE A 185 5.38 -26.67 9.11
C ILE A 185 6.91 -26.62 9.11
N GLY A 186 7.51 -26.45 7.93
CA GLY A 186 8.96 -26.30 7.78
C GLY A 186 9.52 -25.12 8.58
N SER A 187 10.85 -25.02 8.64
CA SER A 187 11.50 -23.92 9.36
C SER A 187 11.28 -22.58 8.64
N ILE A 188 10.81 -21.55 9.36
CA ILE A 188 10.58 -20.19 8.84
C ILE A 188 11.51 -19.20 9.54
N ASN A 189 12.04 -18.22 8.80
CA ASN A 189 12.87 -17.17 9.37
C ASN A 189 12.05 -16.22 10.26
N GLY A 190 12.61 -15.88 11.44
CA GLY A 190 11.99 -15.02 12.44
C GLY A 190 11.47 -13.66 11.93
N LYS A 191 12.10 -13.11 10.89
CA LYS A 191 11.70 -11.81 10.31
C LYS A 191 10.30 -11.83 9.66
N PHE A 192 9.79 -13.00 9.33
CA PHE A 192 8.45 -13.18 8.75
C PHE A 192 7.41 -13.59 9.79
N LEU A 193 7.79 -13.62 11.07
CA LEU A 193 6.90 -14.00 12.14
C LEU A 193 6.33 -12.76 12.82
N LYS A 194 5.08 -12.90 13.24
CA LYS A 194 4.41 -11.94 14.12
C LYS A 194 4.02 -12.65 15.39
N ARG A 195 4.34 -12.06 16.54
CA ARG A 195 3.90 -12.59 17.84
C ARG A 195 2.37 -12.53 17.91
N TYR A 196 1.76 -13.67 18.20
CA TYR A 196 0.35 -13.78 18.50
C TYR A 196 0.12 -13.62 20.01
N TYR A 197 -0.93 -12.90 20.39
CA TYR A 197 -1.35 -12.65 21.76
C TYR A 197 -2.70 -13.34 21.98
N ALA A 198 -2.70 -14.42 22.74
CA ALA A 198 -3.91 -15.09 23.22
C ALA A 198 -4.56 -14.30 24.37
#